data_AF-A0A973U3H9-F1
#
_entry.id   AF-A0A973U3H9-F1
#
_cell.length_a   1.000
_cell.length_b   1.000
_cell.length_c   1.000
_cell.angle_alpha   90.00
_cell.angle_beta   90.00
_cell.angle_gamma   90.00
#
_symmetry.space_group_name_H-M   'P 1'
#
loop_
_entity.id
_entity.type
_entity.pdbx_description
1 polymer ?
#
loop_
_entity_poly.entity_id
_entity_poly.type
_entity_poly.pdbx_seq_one_letter_code
_entity_poly.pdbx_strand_id
1 'polypeptide(L)'
;MVDTPAVEEPFSPASGKTNPADKETWFGHPRQLARLFTTEMWERFGYYGMRALLTLYLTKHFLFSDTTTTGLYGGFTALVYLTPLVGGFVADHYLGSKRSVKFGAIVMAIGYFILCFGGETAKPHAVIDGQRYEVQVENAVDRPTSTGEEVRYVVTPSERLKIKGNEDGSVDLLRADDSVARNLPKGSFEAGADRNAFFVFLMLIGLSAVTVGNG
;
A
#
# COMPACT_ATOMS: atom_id res chain seq x y z
N MET A 1 -76.06 -27.16 41.79
CA MET A 1 -74.68 -27.62 41.51
C MET A 1 -74.01 -26.45 40.82
N VAL A 2 -72.90 -25.98 41.38
CA VAL A 2 -72.36 -24.63 41.21
C VAL A 2 -71.82 -24.42 39.78
N ASP A 3 -72.29 -23.40 39.08
CA ASP A 3 -71.62 -22.84 37.91
C ASP A 3 -70.26 -22.31 38.35
N THR A 4 -69.20 -22.99 37.94
CA THR A 4 -67.84 -22.47 38.15
C THR A 4 -67.64 -21.34 37.14
N PRO A 5 -67.40 -20.09 37.57
CA PRO A 5 -67.12 -19.02 36.63
C PRO A 5 -65.80 -19.36 35.94
N ALA A 6 -65.77 -19.20 34.61
CA ALA A 6 -64.56 -19.31 33.83
C ALA A 6 -63.51 -18.37 34.46
N VAL A 7 -62.37 -18.94 34.84
CA VAL A 7 -61.22 -18.17 35.32
C VAL A 7 -60.82 -17.26 34.16
N GLU A 8 -61.08 -15.96 34.29
CA GLU A 8 -60.48 -14.96 33.39
C GLU A 8 -58.97 -15.13 33.52
N GLU A 9 -58.31 -15.50 32.42
CA GLU A 9 -56.85 -15.52 32.40
C GLU A 9 -56.34 -14.13 32.77
N PRO A 10 -55.36 -14.01 33.69
CA PRO A 10 -54.83 -12.72 34.06
C PRO A 10 -54.27 -12.04 32.81
N PHE A 11 -54.76 -10.83 32.52
CA PHE A 11 -54.27 -9.96 31.47
C PHE A 11 -52.74 -9.94 31.50
N SER A 12 -52.11 -10.69 30.60
CA SER A 12 -50.68 -10.62 30.39
C SER A 12 -50.44 -9.28 29.71
N PRO A 13 -49.78 -8.31 30.37
CA PRO A 13 -49.48 -7.05 29.71
C PRO A 13 -48.70 -7.41 28.46
N ALA A 14 -49.16 -6.95 27.29
CA ALA A 14 -48.42 -7.07 26.04
C ALA A 14 -47.04 -6.46 26.27
N SER A 15 -46.10 -7.33 26.66
CA SER A 15 -44.73 -6.97 26.91
C SER A 15 -44.20 -6.53 25.56
N GLY A 16 -44.13 -5.22 25.34
CA GLY A 16 -43.49 -4.60 24.17
C GLY A 16 -42.00 -4.93 24.03
N LYS A 17 -41.51 -5.92 24.75
CA LYS A 17 -40.23 -6.58 24.50
C LYS A 17 -40.43 -7.51 23.30
N THR A 18 -40.12 -7.00 22.12
CA THR A 18 -39.89 -7.85 20.93
C THR A 18 -38.93 -8.96 21.31
N ASN A 19 -39.28 -10.22 21.05
CA ASN A 19 -38.39 -11.34 21.29
C ASN A 19 -37.10 -11.12 20.47
N PRO A 20 -35.89 -11.13 21.07
CA PRO A 20 -34.66 -11.02 20.29
C PRO A 20 -34.52 -12.12 19.22
N ALA A 21 -35.26 -13.22 19.36
CA ALA A 21 -35.38 -14.28 18.34
C ALA A 21 -36.21 -13.89 17.09
N ASP A 22 -37.03 -12.82 17.14
CA ASP A 22 -37.78 -12.33 15.96
C ASP A 22 -36.93 -11.48 15.01
N LYS A 23 -35.65 -11.24 15.35
CA LYS A 23 -34.72 -10.52 14.48
C LYS A 23 -33.98 -11.52 13.61
N GLU A 24 -33.90 -11.26 12.31
CA GLU A 24 -33.03 -12.01 11.40
C GLU A 24 -31.63 -12.17 12.00
N THR A 25 -31.19 -13.41 12.15
CA THR A 25 -29.89 -13.77 12.69
C THR A 25 -28.92 -14.12 11.57
N TRP A 26 -27.62 -13.90 11.79
CA TRP A 26 -26.55 -14.31 10.90
C TRP A 26 -25.71 -15.36 11.63
N PHE A 27 -25.81 -16.63 11.22
CA PHE A 27 -25.22 -17.77 11.95
C PHE A 27 -25.54 -17.79 13.46
N GLY A 28 -26.75 -17.38 13.85
CA GLY A 28 -27.16 -17.31 15.26
C GLY A 28 -26.72 -16.03 16.00
N HIS A 29 -26.03 -15.10 15.34
CA HIS A 29 -25.62 -13.82 15.90
C HIS A 29 -26.47 -12.63 15.41
N PRO A 30 -26.42 -11.47 16.08
CA PRO A 30 -27.12 -10.27 15.63
C PRO A 30 -26.67 -9.83 14.22
N ARG A 31 -27.61 -9.45 13.34
CA ARG A 31 -27.34 -9.03 11.94
C ARG A 31 -26.34 -7.86 11.81
N GLN A 32 -26.17 -7.05 12.85
CA GLN A 32 -25.16 -5.98 12.89
C GLN A 32 -23.74 -6.54 12.84
N LEU A 33 -23.51 -7.72 13.42
CA LEU A 33 -22.21 -8.38 13.39
C LEU A 33 -21.79 -8.72 11.96
N ALA A 34 -22.73 -9.20 11.13
CA ALA A 34 -22.46 -9.48 9.72
C ALA A 34 -21.91 -8.25 8.98
N ARG A 35 -22.49 -7.07 9.25
CA ARG A 35 -22.02 -5.81 8.65
C ARG A 35 -20.63 -5.43 9.15
N LEU A 36 -20.40 -5.50 10.46
CA LEU A 36 -19.09 -5.20 11.05
C LEU A 36 -18.02 -6.15 10.53
N PHE A 37 -18.34 -7.44 10.43
CA PHE A 37 -17.45 -8.46 9.88
C PHE A 37 -17.08 -8.16 8.43
N THR A 38 -18.06 -7.94 7.55
CA THR A 38 -17.77 -7.66 6.13
C THR A 38 -16.99 -6.35 5.96
N THR A 39 -17.31 -5.31 6.74
CA THR A 39 -16.56 -4.04 6.71
C THR A 39 -15.12 -4.21 7.18
N GLU A 40 -14.90 -4.91 8.30
CA GLU A 40 -13.55 -5.17 8.83
C GLU A 40 -12.75 -6.05 7.87
N MET A 41 -13.34 -7.12 7.35
CA MET A 41 -12.71 -7.99 6.36
C MET A 41 -12.21 -7.20 5.15
N TRP A 42 -13.01 -6.28 4.62
CA TRP A 42 -12.65 -5.52 3.42
C TRP A 42 -11.61 -4.43 3.68
N GLU A 43 -11.66 -3.81 4.85
CA GLU A 43 -10.59 -2.94 5.34
C GLU A 43 -9.26 -3.70 5.40
N ARG A 44 -9.23 -4.85 6.10
CA ARG A 44 -8.03 -5.67 6.22
C ARG A 44 -7.51 -6.16 4.89
N PHE A 45 -8.40 -6.59 4.00
CA PHE A 45 -8.01 -7.02 2.65
C PHE A 45 -7.28 -5.89 1.90
N GLY A 46 -7.85 -4.68 1.89
CA GLY A 46 -7.23 -3.52 1.26
C GLY A 46 -5.90 -3.15 1.90
N TYR A 47 -5.83 -3.15 3.24
CA TYR A 47 -4.63 -2.79 3.99
C TYR A 47 -3.47 -3.76 3.74
N TYR A 48 -3.70 -5.06 3.90
CA TYR A 48 -2.65 -6.06 3.68
C TYR A 48 -2.30 -6.21 2.20
N GLY A 49 -3.27 -6.07 1.29
CA GLY A 49 -3.01 -6.07 -0.15
C GLY A 49 -2.10 -4.93 -0.59
N MET A 50 -2.39 -3.70 -0.16
CA MET A 50 -1.53 -2.54 -0.41
C MET A 50 -0.16 -2.72 0.24
N ARG A 51 -0.10 -3.15 1.51
CA ARG A 51 1.16 -3.37 2.23
C ARG A 51 2.07 -4.40 1.54
N ALA A 52 1.48 -5.43 0.92
CA ALA A 52 2.23 -6.44 0.17
C ALA A 52 2.86 -5.88 -1.11
N LEU A 53 2.18 -4.97 -1.81
CA LEU A 53 2.63 -4.40 -3.08
C LEU A 53 3.41 -3.09 -2.93
N LEU A 54 3.32 -2.42 -1.78
CA LEU A 54 3.91 -1.10 -1.56
C LEU A 54 5.42 -1.06 -1.82
N THR A 55 6.16 -2.02 -1.27
CA THR A 55 7.61 -2.11 -1.48
C THR A 55 7.96 -2.31 -2.95
N LEU A 56 7.20 -3.14 -3.65
CA LEU A 56 7.38 -3.36 -5.09
C LEU A 56 7.09 -2.07 -5.86
N TYR A 57 6.02 -1.36 -5.51
CA TYR A 57 5.65 -0.10 -6.16
C TYR A 57 6.72 0.98 -5.98
N LEU A 58 7.26 1.14 -4.77
CA LEU A 58 8.33 2.11 -4.48
C LEU A 58 9.64 1.78 -5.23
N THR A 59 9.99 0.50 -5.35
CA THR A 59 11.27 0.05 -5.95
C THR A 59 11.20 -0.11 -7.46
N LYS A 60 10.06 -0.48 -8.03
CA LYS A 60 9.91 -0.75 -9.47
C LYS A 60 9.27 0.40 -10.24
N HIS A 61 8.25 1.05 -9.68
CA HIS A 61 7.59 2.16 -10.37
C HIS A 61 8.31 3.48 -10.14
N PHE A 62 8.65 3.79 -8.88
CA PHE A 62 9.37 5.00 -8.52
C PHE A 62 10.88 4.85 -8.49
N LEU A 63 11.42 3.62 -8.60
CA LEU A 63 12.86 3.35 -8.57
C LEU A 63 13.56 4.00 -7.35
N PHE A 64 12.92 4.01 -6.19
CA PHE A 64 13.56 4.47 -4.95
C PHE A 64 14.67 3.50 -4.53
N SER A 65 15.70 4.02 -3.85
CA SER A 65 16.73 3.17 -3.24
C SER A 65 16.12 2.30 -2.15
N ASP A 66 16.81 1.20 -1.80
CA ASP A 66 16.38 0.31 -0.72
C ASP A 66 16.26 1.05 0.62
N THR A 67 17.16 2.00 0.88
CA THR A 67 17.15 2.83 2.09
C THR A 67 15.91 3.72 2.16
N THR A 68 15.57 4.42 1.08
CA THR A 68 14.38 5.28 1.00
C THR A 68 13.10 4.45 1.05
N THR A 69 13.06 3.33 0.33
CA THR A 69 11.91 2.41 0.32
C THR A 69 11.64 1.87 1.73
N THR A 70 12.67 1.35 2.39
CA THR A 70 12.56 0.82 3.76
C THR A 70 12.14 1.91 4.74
N GLY A 71 12.69 3.12 4.60
CA GLY A 71 12.30 4.28 5.40
C GLY A 71 10.84 4.68 5.23
N LEU A 72 10.35 4.78 3.98
CA LEU A 72 8.95 5.10 3.68
C LEU A 72 8.00 4.01 4.19
N TYR A 73 8.33 2.74 3.95
CA TYR A 73 7.52 1.60 4.42
C TYR A 73 7.46 1.54 5.94
N GLY A 74 8.60 1.71 6.61
CA GLY A 74 8.70 1.74 8.07
C GLY A 74 7.92 2.91 8.67
N GLY A 75 8.08 4.11 8.10
CA GLY A 75 7.35 5.30 8.51
C GLY A 75 5.84 5.16 8.34
N PHE A 76 5.39 4.68 7.18
CA PHE A 76 3.98 4.35 6.92
C PHE A 76 3.43 3.38 7.97
N THR A 77 4.14 2.28 8.21
CA THR A 77 3.73 1.25 9.18
C THR A 77 3.65 1.84 10.59
N ALA A 78 4.66 2.58 11.03
CA ALA A 78 4.68 3.21 12.34
C ALA A 78 3.49 4.16 12.53
N LEU A 79 3.19 4.99 11.53
CA LEU A 79 2.04 5.90 11.59
C LEU A 79 0.72 5.14 11.63
N VAL A 80 0.58 4.03 10.90
CA VAL A 80 -0.62 3.18 10.93
C VAL A 80 -0.89 2.60 12.33
N TYR A 81 0.16 2.34 13.11
CA TYR A 81 0.00 1.92 14.52
C TYR A 81 -0.23 3.10 15.47
N LEU A 82 0.17 4.31 15.10
CA LEU A 82 0.03 5.51 15.92
C LEU A 82 -1.32 6.22 15.71
N THR A 83 -1.82 6.29 14.48
CA THR A 83 -3.06 6.99 14.15
C THR A 83 -4.30 6.48 14.90
N PRO A 84 -4.45 5.19 15.26
CA PRO A 84 -5.59 4.73 16.05
C PRO A 84 -5.68 5.39 17.43
N LEU A 85 -4.55 5.77 18.05
CA LEU A 85 -4.58 6.49 19.31
C LEU A 85 -5.19 7.89 19.13
N VAL A 86 -4.82 8.57 18.04
CA VAL A 86 -5.35 9.89 17.68
C VAL A 86 -6.81 9.77 17.25
N GLY A 87 -7.15 8.78 16.42
CA GLY A 87 -8.50 8.50 15.93
C GLY A 87 -9.46 8.17 17.06
N GLY A 88 -9.04 7.36 18.03
CA GLY A 88 -9.78 7.05 19.25
C GLY A 88 -10.06 8.30 20.08
N PHE A 89 -9.04 9.12 20.35
CA PHE A 89 -9.22 10.39 21.07
C PHE A 89 -10.24 11.31 20.38
N VAL A 90 -10.16 11.44 19.06
CA VAL A 90 -11.10 12.24 18.27
C VAL A 90 -12.52 11.65 18.27
N ALA A 91 -12.63 10.32 18.21
CA ALA A 91 -13.90 9.63 18.27
C ALA A 91 -14.62 9.83 19.61
N ASP A 92 -13.86 9.81 20.71
CA ASP A 92 -14.44 9.92 22.06
C ASP A 92 -14.88 11.35 22.39
N HIS A 93 -14.15 12.37 21.91
CA HIS A 93 -14.39 13.76 22.32
C HIS A 93 -15.19 14.60 21.31
N TYR A 94 -15.16 14.27 20.01
CA TYR A 94 -15.69 15.15 18.97
C TYR A 94 -16.74 14.49 18.06
N LEU A 95 -16.39 13.36 17.45
CA LEU A 95 -17.17 12.81 16.33
C LEU A 95 -18.16 11.73 16.75
N GLY A 96 -17.84 10.96 17.79
CA GLY A 96 -18.53 9.73 18.15
C GLY A 96 -18.14 8.56 17.23
N SER A 97 -18.02 7.36 17.82
CA SER A 97 -17.54 6.13 17.16
C SER A 97 -18.14 5.87 15.77
N LYS A 98 -19.48 5.95 15.61
CA LYS A 98 -20.14 5.66 14.32
C LYS A 98 -19.78 6.65 13.21
N ARG A 99 -19.49 7.93 13.53
CA ARG A 99 -19.11 8.93 12.52
C ARG A 99 -17.63 8.82 12.20
N SER A 100 -16.79 8.56 13.20
CA SER A 100 -15.35 8.34 13.00
C SER A 100 -15.08 7.17 12.06
N VAL A 101 -15.76 6.03 12.25
CA VAL A 101 -15.57 4.86 11.36
C VAL A 101 -15.94 5.19 9.91
N LYS A 102 -17.03 5.93 9.68
CA LYS A 102 -17.42 6.35 8.31
C LYS A 102 -16.43 7.33 7.71
N PHE A 103 -15.95 8.28 8.51
CA PHE A 103 -14.94 9.24 8.08
C PHE A 103 -13.65 8.53 7.69
N GLY A 104 -13.14 7.65 8.54
CA GLY A 104 -11.93 6.86 8.27
C GLY A 104 -12.07 6.03 6.99
N ALA A 105 -13.19 5.33 6.82
CA ALA A 105 -13.47 4.55 5.61
C ALA A 105 -13.49 5.41 4.33
N ILE A 106 -14.06 6.61 4.37
CA ILE A 106 -14.09 7.53 3.21
C ILE A 106 -12.68 8.05 2.90
N VAL A 107 -11.93 8.47 3.92
CA VAL A 107 -10.55 8.97 3.75
C VAL A 107 -9.65 7.86 3.21
N MET A 108 -9.79 6.63 3.72
CA MET A 108 -9.06 5.46 3.23
C MET A 108 -9.39 5.16 1.77
N ALA A 109 -10.68 5.17 1.40
CA ALA A 109 -11.11 4.93 0.02
C ALA A 109 -10.56 5.98 -0.95
N ILE A 110 -10.53 7.26 -0.56
CA ILE A 110 -9.90 8.32 -1.33
C ILE A 110 -8.39 8.06 -1.46
N GLY A 111 -7.73 7.63 -0.39
CA GLY A 111 -6.31 7.29 -0.40
C GLY A 111 -5.99 6.19 -1.40
N TYR A 112 -6.73 5.08 -1.38
CA TYR A 112 -6.59 4.01 -2.37
C TYR A 112 -6.87 4.48 -3.80
N PHE A 113 -7.90 5.30 -3.98
CA PHE A 113 -8.23 5.84 -5.30
C PHE A 113 -7.10 6.71 -5.86
N ILE A 114 -6.49 7.57 -5.03
CA ILE A 114 -5.32 8.38 -5.43
C ILE A 114 -4.15 7.47 -5.83
N LEU A 115 -3.90 6.38 -5.09
CA LEU A 115 -2.82 5.44 -5.39
C LEU A 115 -3.01 4.70 -6.73
N CYS A 116 -4.22 4.64 -7.28
CA CYS A 116 -4.45 4.10 -8.63
C CYS A 116 -3.83 5.00 -9.73
N PHE A 117 -3.54 6.27 -9.45
CA PHE A 117 -3.02 7.23 -10.43
C PHE A 117 -1.54 7.53 -10.20
N GLY A 118 -0.69 6.51 -10.41
CA GLY A 118 0.76 6.58 -10.21
C GLY A 118 1.56 7.31 -11.28
N GLY A 119 0.94 7.68 -12.40
CA GLY A 119 1.60 8.36 -13.52
C GLY A 119 2.63 7.50 -14.26
N GLU A 120 3.56 8.18 -14.94
CA GLU A 120 4.65 7.52 -15.67
C GLU A 120 5.67 6.89 -14.72
N THR A 121 6.20 5.73 -15.12
CA THR A 121 7.30 5.05 -14.42
C THR A 121 8.56 5.93 -14.44
N ALA A 122 9.30 5.91 -13.33
CA ALA A 122 10.53 6.67 -13.19
C ALA A 122 11.57 6.25 -14.25
N LYS A 123 12.34 7.21 -14.77
CA LYS A 123 13.34 6.95 -15.81
C LYS A 123 14.71 6.68 -15.17
N PRO A 124 15.28 5.48 -15.33
CA PRO A 124 16.56 5.15 -14.71
C PRO A 124 17.72 5.90 -15.36
N HIS A 125 18.68 6.32 -14.54
CA HIS A 125 19.94 6.90 -15.00
C HIS A 125 21.10 6.38 -14.14
N ALA A 126 22.30 6.47 -14.68
CA ALA A 126 23.54 6.16 -13.98
C ALA A 126 24.40 7.42 -13.91
N VAL A 127 25.01 7.66 -12.76
CA VAL A 127 26.07 8.67 -12.61
C VAL A 127 27.40 7.93 -12.54
N ILE A 128 28.28 8.23 -13.48
CA ILE A 128 29.61 7.63 -13.59
C ILE A 128 30.63 8.76 -13.61
N ASP A 129 31.52 8.79 -12.61
CA ASP A 129 32.49 9.89 -12.40
C ASP A 129 31.87 11.29 -12.41
N GLY A 130 30.66 11.42 -11.86
CA GLY A 130 29.91 12.69 -11.83
C GLY A 130 29.24 13.08 -13.15
N GLN A 131 29.37 12.29 -14.22
CA GLN A 131 28.65 12.47 -15.47
C GLN A 131 27.40 11.58 -15.49
N ARG A 132 26.29 12.14 -15.99
CA ARG A 132 25.01 11.47 -16.03
C ARG A 132 24.77 10.80 -17.37
N TYR A 133 24.35 9.54 -17.33
CA TYR A 133 24.01 8.74 -18.49
C TYR A 133 22.62 8.13 -18.37
N GLU A 134 21.90 8.06 -19.48
CA GLU A 134 20.62 7.38 -19.53
C GLU A 134 20.82 5.87 -19.50
N VAL A 135 19.98 5.19 -18.72
CA VAL A 135 20.00 3.72 -18.65
C VAL A 135 18.80 3.18 -19.43
N GLN A 136 19.07 2.37 -20.44
CA GLN A 136 18.03 1.60 -21.13
C GLN A 136 18.04 0.18 -20.59
N VAL A 137 16.85 -0.32 -20.26
CA VAL A 137 16.66 -1.69 -19.80
C VAL A 137 16.02 -2.48 -20.95
N GLU A 138 16.72 -3.53 -21.40
CA GLU A 138 16.18 -4.48 -22.37
C GLU A 138 15.78 -5.78 -21.66
N ASN A 139 14.77 -6.47 -22.21
CA ASN A 139 14.18 -7.67 -21.63
C ASN A 139 13.70 -7.49 -20.18
N ALA A 140 13.33 -6.26 -19.82
CA ALA A 140 12.69 -5.98 -18.54
C ALA A 140 11.38 -6.75 -18.48
N VAL A 141 11.31 -7.76 -17.61
CA VAL A 141 10.05 -8.44 -17.32
C VAL A 141 9.53 -7.96 -15.97
N ASP A 142 8.30 -7.47 -15.97
CA ASP A 142 7.62 -7.01 -14.77
C ASP A 142 7.24 -8.21 -13.88
N ARG A 143 8.22 -8.68 -13.12
CA ARG A 143 8.11 -9.78 -12.16
C ARG A 143 8.66 -9.33 -10.80
N PRO A 144 8.23 -9.96 -9.70
CA PRO A 144 8.70 -9.61 -8.35
C PRO A 144 10.22 -9.69 -8.16
N THR A 145 10.92 -10.46 -9.01
CA THR A 145 12.36 -10.67 -8.96
C THR A 145 12.98 -10.33 -10.32
N SER A 146 14.07 -9.56 -10.33
CA SER A 146 14.87 -9.35 -11.54
C SER A 146 15.58 -10.67 -11.89
N THR A 147 15.30 -11.22 -13.06
CA THR A 147 16.02 -12.38 -13.60
C THR A 147 17.39 -11.94 -14.14
N GLY A 148 18.35 -12.86 -14.22
CA GLY A 148 19.66 -12.62 -14.87
C GLY A 148 19.58 -12.27 -16.37
N GLU A 149 18.37 -12.29 -16.95
CA GLU A 149 18.08 -11.88 -18.32
C GLU A 149 17.82 -10.37 -18.46
N GLU A 150 17.57 -9.64 -17.36
CA GLU A 150 17.41 -8.17 -17.41
C GLU A 150 18.77 -7.54 -17.69
N VAL A 151 18.94 -6.95 -18.87
CA VAL A 151 20.21 -6.33 -19.26
C VAL A 151 20.04 -4.81 -19.26
N ARG A 152 20.92 -4.13 -18.54
CA ARG A 152 20.94 -2.68 -18.43
C ARG A 152 22.08 -2.12 -19.25
N TYR A 153 21.80 -1.07 -20.02
CA TYR A 153 22.77 -0.42 -20.89
C TYR A 153 22.89 1.06 -20.53
N VAL A 154 24.12 1.55 -20.40
CA VAL A 154 24.44 2.97 -20.42
C VAL A 154 24.42 3.42 -21.87
N VAL A 155 23.64 4.45 -22.18
CA VAL A 155 23.63 5.05 -23.52
C VAL A 155 24.57 6.24 -23.54
N THR A 156 25.60 6.17 -24.37
CA THR A 156 26.48 7.30 -24.70
C THR A 156 26.19 7.79 -26.11
N PRO A 157 26.67 8.99 -26.51
CA PRO A 157 26.46 9.50 -27.86
C PRO A 157 27.06 8.61 -28.97
N SER A 158 28.08 7.81 -28.64
CA SER A 158 28.82 6.99 -29.60
C SER A 158 28.48 5.50 -29.55
N GLU A 159 28.12 4.98 -28.37
CA GLU A 159 27.90 3.54 -28.16
C GLU A 159 26.94 3.25 -27.00
N ARG A 160 26.34 2.06 -27.02
CA ARG A 160 25.57 1.50 -25.91
C ARG A 160 26.44 0.49 -25.18
N LEU A 161 26.62 0.69 -23.89
CA LEU A 161 27.50 -0.15 -23.07
C LEU A 161 26.69 -0.93 -22.05
N LYS A 162 26.82 -2.26 -22.06
CA LYS A 162 26.15 -3.15 -21.11
C LYS A 162 26.78 -3.01 -19.73
N ILE A 163 25.96 -2.81 -18.71
CA ILE A 163 26.35 -2.75 -17.31
C ILE A 163 26.45 -4.16 -16.76
N LYS A 164 27.62 -4.55 -16.26
CA LYS A 164 27.86 -5.80 -15.56
C LYS A 164 28.50 -5.53 -14.20
N GLY A 165 27.81 -5.86 -13.12
CA GLY A 165 28.38 -5.84 -11.78
C GLY A 165 29.28 -7.05 -11.54
N ASN A 166 30.42 -6.83 -10.89
CA ASN A 166 31.37 -7.88 -10.50
C ASN A 166 31.26 -8.21 -9.01
N GLU A 167 31.79 -9.37 -8.59
CA GLU A 167 31.73 -9.84 -7.21
C GLU A 167 32.48 -8.95 -6.21
N ASP A 168 33.49 -8.20 -6.69
CA ASP A 168 34.25 -7.23 -5.91
C ASP A 168 33.52 -5.87 -5.73
N GLY A 169 32.34 -5.71 -6.35
CA GLY A 169 31.55 -4.49 -6.35
C GLY A 169 32.02 -3.44 -7.36
N SER A 170 32.98 -3.77 -8.23
CA SER A 170 33.27 -2.99 -9.45
C SER A 170 32.17 -3.22 -10.50
N VAL A 171 32.13 -2.34 -11.50
CA VAL A 171 31.17 -2.43 -12.61
C VAL A 171 31.94 -2.37 -13.93
N ASP A 172 31.76 -3.37 -14.77
CA ASP A 172 32.25 -3.33 -16.15
C ASP A 172 31.18 -2.77 -17.08
N LEU A 173 31.61 -1.85 -17.94
CA LEU A 173 30.87 -1.40 -19.10
C LEU A 173 31.38 -2.18 -20.32
N LEU A 174 30.55 -3.06 -20.86
CA LEU A 174 30.90 -3.94 -21.98
C LEU A 174 30.34 -3.38 -23.29
N ARG A 175 31.08 -3.52 -24.39
CA ARG A 175 30.59 -3.25 -25.75
C ARG A 175 29.67 -4.37 -26.22
N ALA A 176 29.10 -4.20 -27.42
CA ALA A 176 28.24 -5.20 -28.05
C ALA A 176 28.93 -6.55 -28.32
N ASP A 177 30.27 -6.58 -28.37
CA ASP A 177 31.09 -7.79 -28.54
C ASP A 177 31.54 -8.40 -27.20
N ASP A 178 30.93 -7.98 -26.08
CA ASP A 178 31.30 -8.33 -24.70
C ASP A 178 32.74 -7.94 -24.29
N SER A 179 33.46 -7.14 -25.09
CA SER A 179 34.74 -6.58 -24.68
C SER A 179 34.55 -5.48 -23.62
N VAL A 180 35.44 -5.42 -22.63
CA VAL A 180 35.39 -4.38 -21.59
C VAL A 180 35.76 -3.03 -22.22
N ALA A 181 34.81 -2.10 -22.29
CA ALA A 181 35.07 -0.72 -22.67
C ALA A 181 35.70 0.05 -21.52
N ARG A 182 35.18 -0.17 -20.31
CA ARG A 182 35.61 0.54 -19.12
C ARG A 182 35.33 -0.28 -17.86
N ASN A 183 36.32 -0.41 -16.99
CA ASN A 183 36.14 -0.91 -15.64
C ASN A 183 35.95 0.27 -14.68
N LEU A 184 34.87 0.24 -13.89
CA LEU A 184 34.49 1.24 -12.92
C LEU A 184 34.77 0.69 -11.52
N PRO A 185 35.71 1.25 -10.75
CA PRO A 185 35.97 0.80 -9.39
C PRO A 185 34.72 0.99 -8.51
N LYS A 186 34.62 0.20 -7.44
CA LYS A 186 33.52 0.30 -6.49
C LYS A 186 33.30 1.75 -6.04
N GLY A 187 32.07 2.23 -6.16
CA GLY A 187 31.67 3.59 -5.78
C GLY A 187 31.78 4.65 -6.90
N SER A 188 32.34 4.31 -8.06
CA SER A 188 32.33 5.22 -9.23
C SER A 188 31.06 5.14 -10.07
N PHE A 189 30.16 4.20 -9.74
CA PHE A 189 28.85 4.02 -10.35
C PHE A 189 27.76 4.24 -9.31
N GLU A 190 26.86 5.19 -9.57
CA GLU A 190 25.67 5.43 -8.76
C GLU A 190 24.41 5.28 -9.61
N ALA A 191 23.48 4.43 -9.16
CA ALA A 191 22.18 4.27 -9.81
C ALA A 191 21.19 5.32 -9.29
N GLY A 192 20.46 5.95 -10.20
CA GLY A 192 19.44 6.95 -9.89
C GLY A 192 18.22 6.82 -10.80
N ALA A 193 17.21 7.64 -10.53
CA ALA A 193 16.05 7.76 -11.40
C ALA A 193 15.46 9.17 -11.39
N ASP A 194 15.01 9.64 -12.55
CA ASP A 194 14.16 10.82 -12.63
C ASP A 194 12.74 10.44 -12.27
N ARG A 195 12.18 11.18 -11.31
CA ARG A 195 10.83 10.98 -10.81
C ARG A 195 10.06 12.27 -11.01
N ASN A 196 8.81 12.14 -11.42
CA ASN A 196 7.92 13.28 -11.46
C ASN A 196 7.45 13.62 -10.04
N ALA A 197 7.82 14.82 -9.56
CA ALA A 197 7.51 15.27 -8.21
C ALA A 197 6.00 15.27 -7.90
N PHE A 198 5.16 15.53 -8.90
CA PHE A 198 3.70 15.53 -8.73
C PHE A 198 3.17 14.14 -8.38
N PHE A 199 3.63 13.08 -9.06
CA PHE A 199 3.18 11.71 -8.77
C PHE A 199 3.76 11.17 -7.47
N VAL A 200 4.99 11.56 -7.11
CA VAL A 200 5.55 11.27 -5.77
C VAL A 200 4.68 11.92 -4.69
N PHE A 201 4.30 13.18 -4.89
CA PHE A 201 3.43 13.90 -3.96
C PHE A 201 2.05 13.25 -3.84
N LEU A 202 1.41 12.87 -4.95
CA LEU A 202 0.14 12.15 -4.94
C LEU A 202 0.24 10.80 -4.21
N MET A 203 1.32 10.05 -4.45
CA MET A 203 1.57 8.81 -3.72
C MET A 203 1.66 9.05 -2.21
N LEU A 204 2.41 10.06 -1.77
CA LEU A 204 2.55 10.39 -0.35
C LEU A 204 1.21 10.83 0.28
N ILE A 205 0.40 11.61 -0.44
CA ILE A 205 -0.96 11.95 -0.01
C ILE A 205 -1.82 10.70 0.11
N GLY A 206 -1.79 9.82 -0.90
CA GLY A 206 -2.55 8.58 -0.92
C GLY A 206 -2.21 7.68 0.27
N LEU A 207 -0.91 7.48 0.53
CA LEU A 207 -0.44 6.74 1.71
C LEU A 207 -0.88 7.40 3.01
N SER A 208 -0.76 8.73 3.12
CA SER A 208 -1.18 9.46 4.32
C SER A 208 -2.68 9.32 4.58
N ALA A 209 -3.50 9.38 3.54
CA ALA A 209 -4.94 9.18 3.64
C ALA A 209 -5.28 7.74 4.06
N VAL A 210 -4.60 6.73 3.52
CA VAL A 210 -4.77 5.33 3.98
C VAL A 210 -4.38 5.18 5.45
N THR A 211 -3.27 5.79 5.88
CA THR A 211 -2.81 5.79 7.26
C THR A 211 -3.82 6.42 8.23
N VAL A 212 -4.36 7.59 7.88
CA VAL A 212 -5.38 8.26 8.68
C VAL A 212 -6.68 7.47 8.68
N GLY A 213 -7.09 6.95 7.52
CA GLY A 213 -8.34 6.20 7.41
C GLY A 213 -8.33 4.87 8.18
N ASN A 214 -7.15 4.29 8.40
CA ASN A 214 -6.95 3.08 9.20
C ASN A 214 -7.01 3.34 10.73
N GLY A 215 -6.75 4.57 11.17
CA GLY A 215 -6.72 4.95 12.59
C GLY A 215 -8.04 5.54 13.08
#